data_AF-A0A820XPD3-F1
#
_entry.id   AF-A0A820XPD3-F1
#
_cell.length_a   1.000
_cell.length_b   1.000
_cell.length_c   1.000
_cell.angle_alpha   90.00
_cell.angle_beta   90.00
_cell.angle_gamma   90.00
#
_symmetry.space_group_name_H-M   'P 1'
#
loop_
_entity.id
_entity.type
_entity.pdbx_description
1 polymer ?
#
loop_
_entity_poly.entity_id
_entity_poly.type
_entity_poly.pdbx_seq_one_letter_code
_entity_poly.pdbx_strand_id
1 'polypeptide(L)'
;MAYLNQQDSFINQAWQNDVRVCLQQKMVNYLENNLLASCPEIKKHGFDSHTDCYLNPDPSNPEITFCRLPPQDMARVIWIARGAAFEPALWVQFSRLITHCATQTFQG
;
A
#
# COMPACT_ATOMS: atom_id res chain seq x y z
N MET A 1 -16.81 -10.63 -5.16
CA MET A 1 -16.21 -11.97 -5.33
C MET A 1 -14.88 -11.97 -6.11
N ALA A 2 -14.51 -10.91 -6.87
CA ALA A 2 -13.21 -10.85 -7.56
C ALA A 2 -11.98 -10.62 -6.64
N TYR A 3 -12.19 -10.07 -5.43
CA TYR A 3 -11.10 -9.69 -4.51
C TYR A 3 -10.56 -10.84 -3.66
N LEU A 4 -11.42 -11.73 -3.18
CA LEU A 4 -10.98 -12.94 -2.43
C LEU A 4 -10.07 -13.82 -3.30
N ASN A 5 -10.32 -13.87 -4.61
CA ASN A 5 -9.46 -14.59 -5.56
C ASN A 5 -8.04 -13.99 -5.71
N GLN A 6 -7.79 -12.75 -5.27
CA GLN A 6 -6.44 -12.18 -5.25
C GLN A 6 -5.73 -12.40 -3.92
N GLN A 7 -6.43 -12.76 -2.85
CA GLN A 7 -5.83 -13.05 -1.55
C GLN A 7 -4.95 -14.32 -1.62
N ASP A 8 -5.45 -15.36 -2.28
CA ASP A 8 -4.71 -16.62 -2.49
C ASP A 8 -3.51 -16.47 -3.43
N SER A 9 -3.34 -15.30 -4.05
CA SER A 9 -2.31 -15.08 -5.05
C SER A 9 -1.00 -14.59 -4.44
N PHE A 10 -1.01 -13.90 -3.29
CA PHE A 10 0.22 -13.45 -2.62
C PHE A 10 0.91 -14.59 -1.87
N ILE A 11 2.23 -14.68 -2.00
CA ILE A 11 3.05 -15.61 -1.22
C ILE A 11 3.07 -15.16 0.24
N ASN A 12 3.29 -13.86 0.49
CA ASN A 12 3.22 -13.26 1.81
C ASN A 12 1.80 -12.70 2.09
N GLN A 13 0.92 -13.59 2.52
CA GLN A 13 -0.45 -13.24 2.87
C GLN A 13 -0.54 -12.33 4.11
N ALA A 14 0.41 -12.43 5.04
CA ALA A 14 0.44 -11.59 6.23
C ALA A 14 0.60 -10.10 5.84
N TRP A 15 1.59 -9.80 5.00
CA TRP A 15 1.78 -8.44 4.47
C TRP A 15 0.53 -7.93 3.75
N GLN A 16 -0.10 -8.74 2.89
CA GLN A 16 -1.30 -8.32 2.17
C GLN A 16 -2.46 -8.01 3.12
N ASN A 17 -2.66 -8.84 4.14
CA ASN A 17 -3.74 -8.66 5.13
C ASN A 17 -3.51 -7.39 5.95
N ASP A 18 -2.28 -7.17 6.43
CA ASP A 18 -1.97 -6.03 7.28
C ASP A 18 -2.06 -4.72 6.46
N VAL A 19 -1.56 -4.71 5.22
CA VAL A 19 -1.71 -3.58 4.29
C VAL A 19 -3.18 -3.21 4.09
N ARG A 20 -4.03 -4.22 3.87
CA ARG A 20 -5.47 -4.00 3.67
C ARG A 20 -6.08 -3.35 4.90
N VAL A 21 -5.80 -3.90 6.08
CA VAL A 21 -6.32 -3.37 7.36
C VAL A 21 -5.82 -1.94 7.56
N CYS A 22 -4.53 -1.67 7.35
CA CYS A 22 -3.95 -0.33 7.44
C CYS A 22 -4.65 0.66 6.51
N LEU A 23 -4.82 0.32 5.23
CA LEU A 23 -5.50 1.19 4.24
C LEU A 23 -6.94 1.47 4.66
N GLN A 24 -7.67 0.45 5.12
CA GLN A 24 -9.05 0.61 5.58
C GLN A 24 -9.13 1.51 6.81
N GLN A 25 -8.26 1.30 7.80
CA GLN A 25 -8.21 2.12 9.02
C GLN A 25 -7.86 3.58 8.71
N LYS A 26 -6.86 3.83 7.84
CA LYS A 26 -6.50 5.19 7.41
C LYS A 26 -7.67 5.91 6.75
N MET A 27 -8.50 5.21 5.99
CA MET A 27 -9.71 5.78 5.37
C MET A 27 -10.83 6.02 6.38
N VAL A 28 -11.15 5.04 7.23
CA VAL A 28 -12.20 5.18 8.26
C VAL A 28 -11.87 6.35 9.17
N ASN A 29 -10.65 6.40 9.72
CA ASN A 29 -10.21 7.49 10.59
C ASN A 29 -10.29 8.85 9.88
N TYR A 30 -9.96 8.92 8.60
CA TYR A 30 -10.05 10.18 7.85
C TYR A 30 -11.50 10.63 7.66
N LEU A 31 -12.38 9.73 7.24
CA LEU A 31 -13.78 10.05 6.96
C LEU A 31 -14.55 10.44 8.24
N GLU A 32 -14.27 9.78 9.36
CA GLU A 32 -14.87 10.12 10.66
C GLU A 32 -14.51 11.54 11.12
N ASN A 33 -13.28 11.98 10.83
CA ASN A 33 -12.79 13.30 11.21
C ASN A 33 -13.03 14.38 10.14
N ASN A 34 -13.47 14.00 8.93
CA ASN A 34 -13.63 14.92 7.79
C ASN A 34 -14.95 14.64 7.05
N LEU A 35 -16.08 14.76 7.75
CA LEU A 35 -17.42 14.45 7.22
C LEU A 35 -17.83 15.26 5.98
N LEU A 36 -17.19 16.41 5.74
CA LEU A 36 -17.45 17.28 4.59
C LEU A 36 -16.36 17.17 3.50
N ALA A 37 -15.45 16.19 3.59
CA ALA A 37 -14.40 16.00 2.60
C ALA A 37 -14.98 15.76 1.21
N SER A 38 -14.45 16.48 0.23
CA SER A 38 -14.79 16.31 -1.17
C SER A 38 -14.19 15.03 -1.76
N CYS A 39 -14.76 14.54 -2.86
CA CYS A 39 -14.22 13.36 -3.55
C CYS A 39 -12.71 13.49 -3.91
N PRO A 40 -12.20 14.64 -4.38
CA PRO A 40 -10.77 14.83 -4.60
C PRO A 40 -9.91 14.70 -3.34
N GLU A 41 -10.38 15.21 -2.20
CA GLU A 41 -9.67 15.11 -0.92
C GLU A 41 -9.62 13.67 -0.41
N ILE A 42 -10.76 12.97 -0.48
CA ILE A 42 -10.86 11.54 -0.14
C ILE A 42 -9.93 10.72 -1.04
N LYS A 43 -9.95 10.98 -2.35
CA LYS A 43 -9.06 10.31 -3.31
C LYS A 43 -7.60 10.57 -2.97
N LYS A 44 -7.22 11.82 -2.71
CA LYS A 44 -5.86 12.21 -2.35
C LYS A 44 -5.40 11.52 -1.07
N HIS A 45 -6.19 11.55 -0.01
CA HIS A 45 -5.87 10.88 1.26
C HIS A 45 -5.74 9.37 1.07
N GLY A 46 -6.67 8.78 0.32
CA GLY A 46 -6.62 7.37 -0.04
C GLY A 46 -5.31 7.01 -0.69
N PHE A 47 -4.90 7.73 -1.74
CA PHE A 47 -3.58 7.55 -2.32
C PHE A 47 -2.50 7.76 -1.25
N ASP A 48 -2.38 8.90 -0.60
CA ASP A 48 -1.25 9.24 0.30
C ASP A 48 -1.00 8.18 1.39
N SER A 49 -2.04 7.47 1.84
CA SER A 49 -1.90 6.38 2.82
C SER A 49 -1.14 5.13 2.34
N HIS A 50 -1.01 4.90 1.02
CA HIS A 50 -0.46 3.65 0.48
C HIS A 50 1.02 3.46 0.80
N THR A 51 1.83 4.52 0.75
CA THR A 51 3.29 4.37 0.95
C THR A 51 3.58 3.86 2.36
N ASP A 52 2.97 4.50 3.37
CA ASP A 52 3.12 4.10 4.77
C ASP A 52 2.57 2.70 5.01
N CYS A 53 1.36 2.40 4.51
CA CYS A 53 0.77 1.08 4.70
C CYS A 53 1.56 -0.03 3.99
N TYR A 54 2.24 0.24 2.87
CA TYR A 54 3.07 -0.77 2.21
C TYR A 54 4.39 -1.00 2.95
N LEU A 55 4.98 0.05 3.52
CA LEU A 55 6.25 -0.02 4.22
C LEU A 55 6.14 -0.52 5.67
N ASN A 56 5.07 -0.14 6.36
CA ASN A 56 4.84 -0.46 7.77
C ASN A 56 3.34 -0.60 8.06
N PRO A 57 2.70 -1.68 7.55
CA PRO A 57 1.26 -1.91 7.72
C PRO A 57 0.86 -2.17 9.17
N ASP A 58 1.73 -2.80 9.96
CA ASP A 58 1.56 -3.03 11.39
C ASP A 58 2.81 -2.57 12.15
N PRO A 59 2.75 -1.45 12.91
CA PRO A 59 3.87 -0.96 13.71
C PRO A 59 4.41 -1.95 14.74
N SER A 60 3.61 -2.95 15.14
CA SER A 60 4.00 -4.01 16.08
C SER A 60 4.87 -5.08 15.42
N ASN A 61 4.84 -5.16 14.09
CA ASN A 61 5.54 -6.16 13.28
C ASN A 61 6.30 -5.49 12.11
N PRO A 62 7.35 -4.68 12.39
CA PRO A 62 8.05 -3.90 11.37
C PRO A 62 8.77 -4.75 10.31
N GLU A 63 8.93 -6.05 10.57
CA GLU A 63 9.53 -7.01 9.66
C GLU A 63 8.60 -7.34 8.46
N ILE A 64 7.29 -7.08 8.61
CA ILE A 64 6.28 -7.22 7.57
C ILE A 64 6.26 -5.94 6.74
N THR A 65 7.09 -5.90 5.70
CA THR A 65 7.28 -4.70 4.87
C THR A 65 7.36 -5.04 3.39
N PHE A 66 6.91 -4.11 2.53
CA PHE A 66 7.02 -4.26 1.08
C PHE A 66 8.47 -4.55 0.65
N CYS A 67 9.46 -3.95 1.31
CA CYS A 67 10.87 -4.10 0.96
C CYS A 67 11.43 -5.52 1.13
N ARG A 68 10.73 -6.38 1.86
CA ARG A 68 11.11 -7.77 2.12
C ARG A 68 10.19 -8.79 1.46
N LEU A 69 9.26 -8.31 0.63
CA LEU A 69 8.43 -9.20 -0.16
C LEU A 69 9.27 -9.99 -1.17
N PRO A 70 8.85 -11.22 -1.49
CA PRO A 70 9.42 -11.92 -2.62
C PRO A 70 9.13 -11.12 -3.92
N PRO A 71 10.04 -11.11 -4.91
CA PRO A 71 9.87 -10.33 -6.14
C PRO A 71 8.54 -10.59 -6.87
N GLN A 72 8.00 -11.80 -6.75
CA GLN A 72 6.70 -12.17 -7.33
C GLN A 72 5.54 -11.36 -6.71
N ASP A 73 5.57 -11.14 -5.40
CA ASP A 73 4.54 -10.34 -4.72
C ASP A 73 4.70 -8.85 -5.05
N MET A 74 5.94 -8.34 -5.12
CA MET A 74 6.20 -6.97 -5.58
C MET A 74 5.67 -6.74 -7.00
N ALA A 75 5.97 -7.66 -7.92
CA ALA A 75 5.48 -7.61 -9.30
C ALA A 75 3.95 -7.67 -9.36
N ARG A 76 3.33 -8.45 -8.47
CA ARG A 76 1.87 -8.54 -8.36
C ARG A 76 1.24 -7.21 -7.90
N VAL A 77 1.84 -6.50 -6.95
CA VAL A 77 1.37 -5.16 -6.53
C VAL A 77 1.38 -4.20 -7.73
N ILE A 78 2.47 -4.17 -8.50
CA ILE A 78 2.59 -3.35 -9.72
C ILE A 78 1.53 -3.76 -10.75
N TRP A 79 1.31 -5.05 -10.94
CA TRP A 79 0.31 -5.57 -11.88
C TRP A 79 -1.11 -5.18 -11.48
N ILE A 80 -1.46 -5.23 -10.19
CA ILE A 80 -2.77 -4.77 -9.71
C ILE A 80 -2.91 -3.27 -9.96
N ALA A 81 -1.85 -2.50 -9.68
CA ALA A 81 -1.83 -1.06 -9.82
C ALA A 81 -1.89 -0.58 -11.28
N ARG A 82 -1.58 -1.42 -12.27
CA ARG A 82 -1.60 -1.04 -13.70
C ARG A 82 -2.95 -0.47 -14.18
N GLY A 83 -4.06 -0.86 -13.56
CA GLY A 83 -5.38 -0.33 -13.89
C GLY A 83 -5.53 1.17 -13.57
N ALA A 84 -4.71 1.67 -12.66
CA ALA A 84 -4.60 3.07 -12.30
C ALA A 84 -3.31 3.72 -12.85
N ALA A 85 -2.65 3.12 -13.85
CA ALA A 85 -1.40 3.63 -14.43
C ALA A 85 -1.53 5.04 -15.04
N PHE A 86 -2.74 5.49 -15.34
CA PHE A 86 -2.99 6.87 -15.79
C PHE A 86 -3.07 7.89 -14.64
N GLU A 87 -2.96 7.45 -13.38
CA GLU A 87 -2.96 8.32 -12.20
C GLU A 87 -1.53 8.69 -11.80
N PRO A 88 -1.12 9.97 -11.91
CA PRO A 88 0.24 10.39 -11.56
C PRO A 88 0.59 10.12 -10.10
N ALA A 89 -0.40 10.21 -9.20
CA ALA A 89 -0.23 9.98 -7.77
C ALA A 89 0.30 8.57 -7.46
N LEU A 90 -0.10 7.58 -8.28
CA LEU A 90 0.34 6.19 -8.14
C LEU A 90 1.86 6.07 -8.37
N TRP A 91 2.37 6.71 -9.42
CA TRP A 91 3.80 6.63 -9.77
C TRP A 91 4.70 7.34 -8.78
N VAL A 92 4.22 8.43 -8.19
CA VAL A 92 4.92 9.12 -7.08
C VAL A 92 5.05 8.19 -5.86
N GLN A 93 4.07 7.34 -5.60
CA GLN A 93 4.11 6.44 -4.46
C GLN A 93 5.00 5.25 -4.69
N PHE A 94 4.93 4.65 -5.89
CA PHE A 94 5.87 3.59 -6.24
C PHE A 94 7.32 4.09 -6.22
N SER A 95 7.60 5.29 -6.74
CA SER A 95 8.96 5.82 -6.70
C SER A 95 9.46 6.04 -5.28
N ARG A 96 8.61 6.57 -4.37
CA ARG A 96 8.94 6.68 -2.93
C ARG A 96 9.19 5.31 -2.30
N LEU A 97 8.33 4.33 -2.58
CA LEU A 97 8.42 2.98 -2.05
C LEU A 97 9.73 2.31 -2.47
N ILE A 98 10.04 2.33 -3.77
CA ILE A 98 11.28 1.76 -4.32
C ILE A 98 12.51 2.49 -3.78
N THR A 99 12.48 3.83 -3.72
CA THR A 99 13.58 4.63 -3.16
C THR A 99 13.84 4.25 -1.70
N HIS A 100 12.78 4.14 -0.89
CA HIS A 100 12.88 3.75 0.52
C HIS A 100 13.52 2.37 0.68
N CYS A 101 13.06 1.38 -0.09
CA CYS A 101 13.62 0.03 -0.05
C CYS A 101 15.09 0.00 -0.50
N ALA A 102 15.43 0.74 -1.56
CA ALA A 102 16.81 0.86 -2.03
C ALA A 102 17.72 1.51 -0.98
N THR A 103 17.24 2.52 -0.24
CA THR A 103 18.03 3.16 0.81
C THR A 103 18.24 2.30 2.05
N GLN A 104 17.27 1.45 2.42
CA GLN A 104 17.41 0.51 3.54
C GLN A 104 18.42 -0.61 3.25
N THR A 105 18.55 -1.04 1.98
CA THR A 105 19.54 -2.06 1.60
C THR A 105 21.00 -1.63 1.72
N PHE A 106 21.29 -0.33 1.88
CA PHE A 106 22.67 0.18 2.07
C PHE A 106 23.06 0.42 3.54
N GLN A 107 22.17 0.13 4.50
CA GLN A 107 22.42 0.29 5.94
C GLN A 107 22.45 -1.04 6.71
N GLY A 108 22.45 -2.19 6.00
CA GLY A 108 22.54 -3.54 6.57
C GLY A 108 23.90 -4.19 6.34
#